data_AF-A0A7R8ZFD2-F1
#
_entry.id   AF-A0A7R8ZFD2-F1
#
_cell.length_a   1.000
_cell.length_b   1.000
_cell.length_c   1.000
_cell.angle_alpha   90.00
_cell.angle_beta   90.00
_cell.angle_gamma   90.00
#
_symmetry.space_group_name_H-M   'P 1'
#
loop_
_entity.id
_entity.type
_entity.pdbx_description
1 polymer ?
#
loop_
_entity_poly.entity_id
_entity_poly.type
_entity_poly.pdbx_seq_one_letter_code
_entity_poly.pdbx_strand_id
1 'polypeptide(L)'
;MYDEKLGKIHFWLSAIFVNVLFFPMHFVGLAGMPRRIPDYSLQFADWNMIASIGAFGFGFAQLLFLYIVIKCIRGGEKATDKVWEGAEGKDKAVSKTAIKHLAIVVGMFGFGYLMVPLYNVICDVAGLNGKTGRTELQAAERVQADEQREITVEFVSVINGGGGWEFTPNQHSMKVHPGKLYNASYFAKNLSSRDVVGQAVPSLAPSAAAKYFNKTECFCFTRQEFEAGGSRDMPLTFIIDPKIPETIQTVTLSYTFFNTADKPAGS
;
A
#
# COMPACT_ATOMS: atom_id res chain seq x y z
N MET A 1 36.24 23.80 4.48
CA MET A 1 36.14 22.69 3.52
C MET A 1 35.47 21.55 4.24
N TYR A 2 34.58 20.85 3.55
CA TYR A 2 33.87 19.70 4.13
C TYR A 2 34.81 18.48 4.17
N ASP A 3 34.61 17.61 5.16
CA ASP A 3 35.43 16.40 5.35
C ASP A 3 35.03 15.29 4.37
N GLU A 4 35.83 15.11 3.32
CA GLU A 4 35.60 14.14 2.23
C GLU A 4 35.37 12.70 2.70
N LYS A 5 36.04 12.28 3.77
CA LYS A 5 35.87 10.91 4.29
C LYS A 5 34.50 10.76 4.92
N LEU A 6 34.08 11.72 5.73
CA LEU A 6 32.77 11.73 6.36
C LEU A 6 31.62 11.83 5.34
N GLY A 7 31.77 12.60 4.27
CA GLY A 7 30.71 12.70 3.26
C GLY A 7 30.58 11.48 2.37
N LYS A 8 31.69 10.80 2.05
CA LYS A 8 31.62 9.49 1.38
C LYS A 8 30.90 8.47 2.25
N ILE A 9 31.16 8.47 3.55
CA ILE A 9 30.45 7.62 4.52
C ILE A 9 28.96 7.97 4.52
N HIS A 10 28.60 9.26 4.65
CA HIS A 10 27.21 9.71 4.59
C HIS A 10 26.50 9.31 3.29
N PHE A 11 27.18 9.47 2.14
CA PHE A 11 26.64 9.12 0.83
C PHE A 11 26.32 7.64 0.74
N TRP A 12 27.26 6.76 1.07
CA TRP A 12 27.05 5.31 0.98
C TRP A 12 26.00 4.81 1.98
N LEU A 13 25.99 5.34 3.21
CA LEU A 13 24.94 5.06 4.19
C LEU A 13 23.56 5.46 3.65
N SER A 14 23.43 6.67 3.13
CA SER A 14 22.16 7.17 2.57
C SER A 14 21.71 6.33 1.37
N ALA A 15 22.63 5.99 0.46
CA ALA A 15 22.33 5.19 -0.72
C ALA A 15 21.86 3.77 -0.35
N ILE A 16 22.48 3.12 0.63
CA ILE A 16 22.05 1.79 1.06
C ILE A 16 20.66 1.86 1.72
N PHE A 17 20.49 2.75 2.71
CA PHE A 17 19.26 2.79 3.50
C PHE A 17 18.04 3.35 2.73
N VAL A 18 18.25 4.23 1.76
CA VAL A 18 17.14 4.69 0.89
C VAL A 18 16.61 3.53 0.04
N ASN A 19 17.49 2.64 -0.43
CA ASN A 19 17.07 1.45 -1.17
C ASN A 19 16.37 0.45 -0.24
N VAL A 20 16.90 0.20 0.96
CA VAL A 20 16.25 -0.68 1.95
C VAL A 20 14.88 -0.13 2.39
N LEU A 21 14.72 1.19 2.43
CA LEU A 21 13.45 1.84 2.74
C LEU A 21 12.40 1.65 1.63
N PHE A 22 12.73 2.00 0.39
CA PHE A 22 11.75 2.08 -0.70
C PHE A 22 11.60 0.80 -1.53
N PHE A 23 12.61 -0.05 -1.58
CA PHE A 23 12.55 -1.27 -2.38
C PHE A 23 11.47 -2.25 -1.86
N PRO A 24 11.36 -2.53 -0.55
CA PRO A 24 10.26 -3.34 -0.01
C PRO A 24 8.85 -2.83 -0.34
N MET A 25 8.67 -1.50 -0.44
CA MET A 25 7.38 -0.91 -0.74
C MET A 25 6.84 -1.30 -2.12
N HIS A 26 7.72 -1.66 -3.06
CA HIS A 26 7.30 -2.15 -4.37
C HIS A 26 6.57 -3.48 -4.24
N PHE A 27 7.11 -4.43 -3.47
CA PHE A 27 6.48 -5.73 -3.22
C PHE A 27 5.19 -5.59 -2.41
N VAL A 28 5.19 -4.71 -1.40
CA VAL A 28 4.01 -4.44 -0.57
C VAL A 28 2.88 -3.81 -1.39
N GLY A 29 3.22 -2.89 -2.29
CA GLY A 29 2.25 -2.29 -3.22
C GLY A 29 1.70 -3.29 -4.23
N LEU A 30 2.56 -4.15 -4.79
CA LEU A 30 2.14 -5.22 -5.71
C LEU A 30 1.25 -6.26 -5.02
N ALA A 31 1.50 -6.53 -3.74
CA ALA A 31 0.68 -7.42 -2.93
C ALA A 31 -0.61 -6.75 -2.42
N GLY A 32 -0.94 -5.56 -2.90
CA GLY A 32 -2.25 -4.92 -2.72
C GLY A 32 -2.41 -4.04 -1.49
N MET A 33 -1.32 -3.69 -0.78
CA MET A 33 -1.43 -2.82 0.41
C MET A 33 -1.84 -1.39 0.01
N PRO A 34 -3.00 -0.87 0.46
CA PRO A 34 -3.44 0.48 0.15
C PRO A 34 -2.59 1.52 0.88
N ARG A 35 -2.40 2.69 0.26
CA ARG A 35 -1.70 3.81 0.91
C ARG A 35 -2.60 4.50 1.94
N ARG A 36 -1.98 5.10 2.97
CA ARG A 36 -2.64 5.91 4.02
C ARG A 36 -3.57 5.11 4.96
N ILE A 37 -3.28 3.85 5.20
CA ILE A 37 -3.97 3.03 6.19
C ILE A 37 -3.02 2.82 7.40
N PRO A 38 -3.46 3.12 8.64
CA PRO A 38 -2.61 2.99 9.83
C PRO A 38 -2.37 1.53 10.27
N ASP A 39 -3.26 0.62 9.88
CA ASP A 39 -3.23 -0.80 10.19
C ASP A 39 -3.15 -1.66 8.92
N TYR A 40 -2.38 -2.75 8.99
CA TYR A 40 -2.18 -3.65 7.85
C TYR A 40 -2.17 -5.11 8.29
N SER A 41 -2.55 -6.01 7.38
CA SER A 41 -2.55 -7.46 7.62
C SER A 41 -1.14 -7.98 7.96
N LEU A 42 -1.07 -9.01 8.81
CA LEU A 42 0.18 -9.66 9.24
C LEU A 42 1.02 -10.19 8.05
N GLN A 43 0.42 -10.42 6.89
CA GLN A 43 1.15 -10.83 5.67
C GLN A 43 2.13 -9.76 5.16
N PHE A 44 1.91 -8.49 5.48
CA PHE A 44 2.77 -7.38 5.08
C PHE A 44 3.78 -6.99 6.17
N ALA A 45 3.72 -7.65 7.33
CA ALA A 45 4.52 -7.28 8.50
C ALA A 45 6.02 -7.37 8.23
N ASP A 46 6.49 -8.46 7.61
CA ASP A 46 7.93 -8.66 7.36
C ASP A 46 8.50 -7.59 6.42
N TRP A 47 7.80 -7.30 5.32
CA TRP A 47 8.23 -6.29 4.37
C TRP A 47 8.18 -4.86 4.93
N ASN A 48 7.13 -4.53 5.70
CA ASN A 48 7.05 -3.23 6.37
C ASN A 48 8.09 -3.10 7.50
N MET A 49 8.48 -4.20 8.14
CA MET A 49 9.56 -4.21 9.13
C MET A 49 10.91 -3.89 8.47
N ILE A 50 11.21 -4.48 7.30
CA ILE A 50 12.42 -4.15 6.53
C ILE A 50 12.42 -2.67 6.13
N ALA A 51 11.29 -2.17 5.62
CA ALA A 51 11.15 -0.75 5.27
C ALA A 51 11.38 0.15 6.49
N SER A 52 10.88 -0.24 7.67
CA SER A 52 11.06 0.50 8.93
C SER A 52 12.53 0.53 9.36
N ILE A 53 13.25 -0.59 9.26
CA ILE A 53 14.70 -0.63 9.50
C ILE A 53 15.42 0.32 8.53
N GLY A 54 15.03 0.31 7.26
CA GLY A 54 15.51 1.26 6.24
C GLY A 54 15.28 2.72 6.64
N ALA A 55 14.09 3.04 7.17
CA ALA A 55 13.72 4.38 7.61
C ALA A 55 14.60 4.88 8.76
N PHE A 56 14.80 4.05 9.79
CA PHE A 56 15.66 4.40 10.92
C PHE A 56 17.12 4.57 10.50
N GLY A 57 17.63 3.66 9.65
CA GLY A 57 18.99 3.76 9.12
C GLY A 57 19.20 5.02 8.27
N PHE A 58 18.21 5.39 7.44
CA PHE A 58 18.24 6.63 6.68
C PHE A 58 18.17 7.87 7.58
N GLY A 59 17.34 7.83 8.65
CA GLY A 59 17.29 8.87 9.67
C GLY A 59 18.64 9.09 10.35
N PHE A 60 19.37 8.02 10.69
CA PHE A 60 20.72 8.12 11.24
C PHE A 60 21.71 8.75 10.25
N ALA A 61 21.60 8.43 8.95
CA ALA A 61 22.41 9.08 7.92
C ALA A 61 22.16 10.60 7.88
N GLN A 62 20.91 11.06 8.05
CA GLN A 62 20.61 12.50 8.12
C GLN A 62 21.19 13.18 9.36
N LEU A 63 21.28 12.49 10.50
CA LEU A 63 21.98 13.01 11.69
C LEU A 63 23.48 13.15 11.43
N LEU A 64 24.08 12.20 10.71
CA LEU A 64 25.49 12.30 10.30
C LEU A 64 25.70 13.49 9.35
N PHE A 65 24.77 13.75 8.42
CA PHE A 65 24.80 14.93 7.58
C PHE A 65 24.75 16.23 8.39
N LEU A 66 23.83 16.32 9.34
CA LEU A 66 23.72 17.47 10.24
C LEU A 66 25.04 17.69 11.01
N TYR A 67 25.65 16.62 11.52
CA TYR A 67 26.95 16.68 12.17
C TYR A 67 28.04 17.20 11.22
N ILE A 68 28.10 16.73 9.97
CA ILE A 68 29.07 17.20 8.97
C ILE A 68 28.88 18.70 8.70
N VAL A 69 27.64 19.16 8.58
CA VAL A 69 27.31 20.59 8.38
C VAL A 69 27.73 21.41 9.60
N ILE A 70 27.38 21.00 10.82
CA ILE A 70 27.77 21.69 12.05
C ILE A 70 29.30 21.73 12.19
N LYS A 71 29.99 20.63 11.91
CA LYS A 71 31.46 20.56 11.92
C LYS A 71 32.05 21.54 10.91
N CYS A 72 31.48 21.65 9.72
CA CYS A 72 31.91 22.57 8.66
C CYS A 72 31.66 24.05 9.00
N ILE A 73 30.55 24.36 9.68
CA ILE A 73 30.21 25.74 10.10
C ILE A 73 31.09 26.17 11.29
N ARG A 74 31.28 25.28 12.26
CA ARG A 74 32.02 25.58 13.50
C ARG A 74 33.54 25.41 13.37
N GLY A 75 34.02 24.74 12.32
CA GLY A 75 35.45 24.48 12.14
C GLY A 75 35.83 23.98 10.75
N GLY A 76 37.14 23.94 10.50
CA GLY A 76 37.73 23.54 9.21
C GLY A 76 38.39 24.71 8.48
N GLU A 77 39.27 24.40 7.53
CA GLU A 77 39.89 25.41 6.67
C GLU A 77 38.83 26.17 5.89
N LYS A 78 38.93 27.50 5.84
CA LYS A 78 38.04 28.30 5.00
C LYS A 78 38.26 27.91 3.54
N ALA A 79 37.18 27.75 2.79
CA ALA A 79 37.26 27.46 1.37
C ALA A 79 37.91 28.65 0.64
N THR A 80 38.94 28.38 -0.16
CA THR A 80 39.55 29.33 -1.10
C THR A 80 38.59 29.59 -2.27
N ASP A 81 38.71 30.72 -2.98
CA ASP A 81 37.86 31.10 -4.12
C ASP A 81 37.79 30.04 -5.25
N LYS A 82 38.75 29.11 -5.30
CA LYS A 82 38.73 27.92 -6.16
C LYS A 82 38.84 26.64 -5.31
N VAL A 83 37.70 26.11 -4.89
CA VAL A 83 37.62 24.93 -4.01
C VAL A 83 37.65 23.58 -4.75
N TRP A 84 37.44 23.58 -6.06
CA TRP A 84 37.32 22.36 -6.88
C TRP A 84 38.40 22.36 -7.96
N GLU A 85 39.05 21.22 -8.19
CA GLU A 85 40.00 21.06 -9.30
C GLU A 85 39.27 21.28 -10.64
N GLY A 86 39.72 22.27 -11.41
CA GLY A 86 39.08 22.66 -12.68
C GLY A 86 38.00 23.74 -12.57
N ALA A 87 37.89 24.45 -11.44
CA ALA A 87 37.08 25.67 -11.32
C ALA A 87 37.70 26.83 -12.13
N GLU A 88 37.64 26.74 -13.45
CA GLU A 88 37.96 27.81 -14.39
C GLU A 88 36.66 28.32 -15.02
N GLY A 89 36.54 29.66 -15.07
CA GLY A 89 35.40 30.32 -15.68
C GLY A 89 35.28 29.87 -17.14
N LYS A 90 34.21 29.12 -17.43
CA LYS A 90 33.83 28.61 -18.76
C LYS A 90 34.91 27.77 -19.44
N ASP A 91 35.03 26.50 -19.07
CA ASP A 91 35.90 25.58 -19.81
C ASP A 91 35.25 24.25 -20.24
N LYS A 92 35.61 23.78 -21.44
CA LYS A 92 35.02 22.59 -22.11
C LYS A 92 35.20 21.29 -21.30
N ALA A 93 36.16 21.26 -20.37
CA ALA A 93 36.39 20.16 -19.44
C ALA A 93 35.25 20.00 -18.42
N VAL A 94 34.67 21.10 -17.92
CA VAL A 94 33.50 21.10 -17.03
C VAL A 94 32.30 20.47 -17.74
N SER A 95 32.14 20.75 -19.04
CA SER A 95 31.09 20.13 -19.86
C SER A 95 31.25 18.61 -19.95
N LYS A 96 32.48 18.08 -20.08
CA LYS A 96 32.71 16.62 -20.12
C LYS A 96 32.37 15.93 -18.80
N THR A 97 32.76 16.53 -17.67
CA THR A 97 32.44 15.99 -16.34
C THR A 97 30.96 16.08 -16.04
N ALA A 98 30.30 17.18 -16.40
CA ALA A 98 28.85 17.35 -16.31
C ALA A 98 28.10 16.32 -17.17
N ILE A 99 28.53 16.08 -18.41
CA ILE A 99 27.95 15.05 -19.29
C ILE A 99 28.10 13.64 -18.67
N LYS A 100 29.25 13.31 -18.07
CA LYS A 100 29.43 12.02 -17.37
C LYS A 100 28.47 11.85 -16.20
N HIS A 101 28.31 12.86 -15.35
CA HIS A 101 27.37 12.81 -14.23
C HIS A 101 25.92 12.75 -14.72
N LEU A 102 25.59 13.52 -15.75
CA LEU A 102 24.27 13.48 -16.38
C LEU A 102 23.97 12.09 -16.97
N ALA A 103 24.94 11.45 -17.61
CA ALA A 103 24.81 10.10 -18.12
C ALA A 103 24.58 9.07 -17.00
N ILE A 104 25.24 9.24 -15.84
CA ILE A 104 24.99 8.40 -14.66
C ILE A 104 23.57 8.59 -14.15
N VAL A 105 23.10 9.84 -14.02
CA VAL A 105 21.72 10.14 -13.59
C VAL A 105 20.71 9.52 -14.55
N VAL A 106 20.86 9.75 -15.85
CA VAL A 106 19.99 9.17 -16.89
C VAL A 106 20.05 7.64 -16.84
N GLY A 107 21.23 7.05 -16.62
CA GLY A 107 21.39 5.61 -16.43
C GLY A 107 20.65 5.07 -15.21
N MET A 108 20.69 5.76 -14.07
CA MET A 108 19.95 5.38 -12.86
C MET A 108 18.44 5.45 -13.06
N PHE A 109 17.94 6.51 -13.71
CA PHE A 109 16.52 6.64 -14.06
C PHE A 109 16.09 5.59 -15.09
N GLY A 110 16.91 5.35 -16.12
CA GLY A 110 16.67 4.33 -17.13
C GLY A 110 16.66 2.93 -16.54
N PHE A 111 17.56 2.62 -15.61
CA PHE A 111 17.58 1.36 -14.88
C PHE A 111 16.33 1.19 -14.01
N GLY A 112 15.93 2.22 -13.25
CA GLY A 112 14.68 2.19 -12.48
C GLY A 112 13.44 1.97 -13.37
N TYR A 113 13.38 2.66 -14.51
CA TYR A 113 12.30 2.50 -15.49
C TYR A 113 12.28 1.09 -16.12
N LEU A 114 13.45 0.55 -16.47
CA LEU A 114 13.60 -0.80 -17.04
C LEU A 114 13.45 -1.92 -16.01
N MET A 115 13.63 -1.63 -14.72
CA MET A 115 13.46 -2.64 -13.68
C MET A 115 12.01 -3.13 -13.62
N VAL A 116 11.02 -2.28 -13.89
CA VAL A 116 9.60 -2.66 -13.93
C VAL A 116 9.30 -3.73 -15.01
N PRO A 117 9.61 -3.53 -16.31
CA PRO A 117 9.40 -4.55 -17.34
C PRO A 117 10.32 -5.76 -17.17
N LEU A 118 11.57 -5.59 -16.70
CA LEU A 118 12.46 -6.71 -16.42
C LEU A 118 11.89 -7.60 -15.30
N TYR A 119 11.32 -6.98 -14.26
CA TYR A 119 10.61 -7.67 -13.20
C TYR A 119 9.39 -8.41 -13.73
N ASN A 120 8.60 -7.80 -14.63
CA ASN A 120 7.46 -8.49 -15.27
C ASN A 120 7.90 -9.76 -16.03
N VAL A 121 9.01 -9.70 -16.76
CA VAL A 121 9.57 -10.87 -17.47
C VAL A 121 10.04 -11.94 -16.49
N ILE A 122 10.73 -11.54 -15.41
CA ILE A 122 11.13 -12.47 -14.35
C ILE A 122 9.91 -13.10 -13.69
N CYS A 123 8.86 -12.33 -13.42
CA CYS A 123 7.61 -12.82 -12.85
C CYS A 123 6.87 -13.78 -13.79
N ASP A 124 6.91 -13.55 -15.11
CA ASP A 124 6.36 -14.46 -16.11
C ASP A 124 7.15 -15.77 -16.22
N VAL A 125 8.50 -15.70 -16.20
CA VAL A 125 9.38 -16.87 -16.28
C VAL A 125 9.38 -17.69 -14.98
N ALA A 126 9.37 -17.02 -13.82
CA ALA A 126 9.36 -17.65 -12.51
C ALA A 126 7.96 -18.04 -12.03
N GLY A 127 6.90 -17.72 -12.78
CA GLY A 127 5.51 -18.02 -12.40
C GLY A 127 5.01 -17.22 -11.18
N LEU A 128 5.69 -16.13 -10.83
CA LEU A 128 5.33 -15.22 -9.73
C LEU A 128 4.29 -14.17 -10.17
N ASN A 129 3.98 -14.10 -11.46
CA ASN A 129 3.03 -13.13 -12.00
C ASN A 129 1.59 -13.54 -11.67
N GLY A 130 1.10 -13.00 -10.56
CA GLY A 130 -0.30 -13.01 -10.18
C GLY A 130 -1.18 -12.25 -11.17
N LYS A 131 -1.44 -12.83 -12.35
CA LYS A 131 -2.78 -12.75 -13.00
C LYS A 131 -3.81 -13.57 -12.19
N THR A 132 -3.69 -13.51 -10.87
CA THR A 132 -4.44 -14.26 -9.86
C THR A 132 -5.82 -13.68 -9.58
N GLY A 133 -6.30 -12.69 -10.33
CA GLY A 133 -7.76 -12.46 -10.39
C GLY A 133 -8.51 -13.65 -10.99
N ARG A 134 -7.88 -14.42 -11.90
CA ARG A 134 -8.45 -15.65 -12.46
C ARG A 134 -7.89 -16.91 -11.80
N THR A 135 -6.64 -16.87 -11.34
CA THR A 135 -6.02 -18.00 -10.64
C THR A 135 -6.41 -18.08 -9.17
N GLU A 136 -6.89 -17.04 -8.48
CA GLU A 136 -7.50 -17.24 -7.14
C GLU A 136 -8.85 -17.93 -7.27
N LEU A 137 -9.63 -17.64 -8.32
CA LEU A 137 -10.87 -18.38 -8.61
C LEU A 137 -10.57 -19.83 -9.05
N GLN A 138 -9.53 -20.06 -9.88
CA GLN A 138 -9.15 -21.41 -10.33
C GLN A 138 -8.25 -22.18 -9.35
N ALA A 139 -7.50 -21.51 -8.47
CA ALA A 139 -6.78 -22.14 -7.37
C ALA A 139 -7.70 -22.37 -6.18
N ALA A 140 -8.73 -21.54 -5.96
CA ALA A 140 -9.85 -21.90 -5.07
C ALA A 140 -10.58 -23.16 -5.55
N GLU A 141 -10.70 -23.35 -6.87
CA GLU A 141 -11.22 -24.60 -7.45
C GLU A 141 -10.28 -25.80 -7.27
N ARG A 142 -8.96 -25.58 -7.09
CA ARG A 142 -7.96 -26.63 -6.84
C ARG A 142 -7.63 -26.83 -5.36
N VAL A 143 -8.01 -25.88 -4.50
CA VAL A 143 -7.94 -26.02 -3.06
C VAL A 143 -9.20 -26.77 -2.66
N GLN A 144 -9.02 -28.03 -2.28
CA GLN A 144 -10.10 -28.90 -1.88
C GLN A 144 -10.86 -28.23 -0.74
N ALA A 145 -12.11 -27.84 -1.02
CA ALA A 145 -12.96 -27.19 -0.03
C ALA A 145 -13.10 -28.10 1.18
N ASP A 146 -12.91 -27.54 2.37
CA ASP A 146 -13.12 -28.27 3.61
C ASP A 146 -14.62 -28.28 3.92
N GLU A 147 -15.31 -29.30 3.41
CA GLU A 147 -16.76 -29.45 3.62
C GLU A 147 -17.12 -29.90 5.04
N GLN A 148 -16.14 -30.35 5.83
CA GLN A 148 -16.37 -30.79 7.21
C GLN A 148 -16.32 -29.62 8.19
N ARG A 149 -15.54 -28.59 7.87
CA ARG A 149 -15.40 -27.40 8.71
C ARG A 149 -16.39 -26.31 8.34
N GLU A 150 -17.15 -25.86 9.33
CA GLU A 150 -18.08 -24.74 9.20
C GLU A 150 -17.56 -23.53 9.99
N ILE A 151 -17.57 -22.36 9.35
CA ILE A 151 -17.25 -21.07 9.96
C ILE A 151 -18.48 -20.18 9.85
N THR A 152 -18.81 -19.49 10.93
CA THR A 152 -19.89 -18.50 10.93
C THR A 152 -19.33 -17.15 10.54
N VAL A 153 -19.84 -16.57 9.45
CA VAL A 153 -19.54 -15.20 9.05
C VAL A 153 -20.69 -14.31 9.47
N GLU A 154 -20.40 -13.32 10.31
CA GLU A 154 -21.37 -12.31 10.74
C GLU A 154 -21.16 -11.03 9.94
N PHE A 155 -22.26 -10.41 9.53
CA PHE A 155 -22.24 -9.17 8.79
C PHE A 155 -22.82 -8.07 9.66
N VAL A 156 -22.02 -7.04 9.87
CA VAL A 156 -22.38 -5.90 10.72
C VAL A 156 -22.20 -4.63 9.92
N SER A 157 -23.18 -3.74 9.98
CA SER A 157 -23.07 -2.39 9.46
C SER A 157 -22.97 -1.38 10.62
N VAL A 158 -22.11 -0.38 10.45
CA VAL A 158 -21.97 0.77 11.34
C VAL A 158 -22.11 2.02 10.50
N ILE A 159 -22.89 3.00 10.96
CA ILE A 159 -23.03 4.29 10.29
C ILE A 159 -22.29 5.32 11.14
N ASN A 160 -21.24 5.92 10.56
CA ASN A 160 -20.47 6.97 11.22
C ASN A 160 -20.93 8.33 10.70
N GLY A 161 -21.46 9.18 11.58
CA GLY A 161 -21.81 10.57 11.25
C GLY A 161 -23.27 11.00 11.48
N GLY A 162 -24.20 10.08 11.78
CA GLY A 162 -25.59 10.39 12.14
C GLY A 162 -26.45 11.03 11.03
N GLY A 163 -27.67 10.52 10.84
CA GLY A 163 -28.70 11.13 9.99
C GLY A 163 -28.52 10.94 8.47
N GLY A 164 -29.63 10.66 7.78
CA GLY A 164 -29.74 10.71 6.32
C GLY A 164 -29.31 9.46 5.54
N TRP A 165 -28.99 8.35 6.20
CA TRP A 165 -28.58 7.10 5.53
C TRP A 165 -29.15 5.86 6.19
N GLU A 166 -29.44 4.86 5.37
CA GLU A 166 -29.73 3.49 5.77
C GLU A 166 -28.66 2.59 5.16
N PHE A 167 -27.94 1.85 5.99
CA PHE A 167 -26.91 0.92 5.56
C PHE A 167 -26.99 -0.36 6.38
N THR A 168 -27.44 -1.44 5.76
CA THR A 168 -27.74 -2.72 6.42
C THR A 168 -27.27 -3.89 5.58
N PRO A 169 -26.72 -4.95 6.18
CA PRO A 169 -26.49 -6.19 5.45
C PRO A 169 -27.84 -6.84 5.10
N ASN A 170 -27.94 -7.46 3.91
CA ASN A 170 -29.15 -8.22 3.55
C ASN A 170 -29.26 -9.55 4.33
N GLN A 171 -28.15 -10.02 4.89
CA GLN A 171 -28.06 -11.21 5.73
C GLN A 171 -27.12 -10.91 6.90
N HIS A 172 -27.53 -11.15 8.14
CA HIS A 172 -26.71 -10.86 9.33
C HIS A 172 -25.69 -11.94 9.67
N SER A 173 -25.92 -13.16 9.22
CA SER A 173 -25.02 -14.29 9.47
C SER A 173 -25.16 -15.32 8.35
N MET A 174 -24.06 -15.97 8.00
CA MET A 174 -24.06 -17.13 7.12
C MET A 174 -23.01 -18.15 7.54
N LYS A 175 -23.34 -19.42 7.38
CA LYS A 175 -22.44 -20.55 7.60
C LYS A 175 -21.71 -20.88 6.30
N VAL A 176 -20.39 -20.92 6.36
CA VAL A 176 -19.52 -21.09 5.20
C VAL A 176 -18.47 -22.16 5.44
N HIS A 177 -18.04 -22.76 4.34
CA HIS A 177 -16.96 -23.73 4.30
C HIS A 177 -15.71 -23.09 3.70
N PRO A 178 -14.54 -23.20 4.36
CA PRO A 178 -13.29 -22.71 3.79
C PRO A 178 -13.01 -23.35 2.41
N GLY A 179 -12.49 -22.54 1.48
CA GLY A 179 -12.21 -22.94 0.10
C GLY A 179 -13.37 -22.74 -0.87
N LYS A 180 -14.58 -22.37 -0.41
CA LYS A 180 -15.72 -22.04 -1.29
C LYS A 180 -15.92 -20.54 -1.42
N LEU A 181 -16.35 -20.12 -2.61
CA LEU A 181 -16.77 -18.74 -2.88
C LEU A 181 -18.20 -18.54 -2.41
N TYR A 182 -18.42 -17.42 -1.74
CA TYR A 182 -19.73 -17.00 -1.24
C TYR A 182 -20.03 -15.57 -1.65
N ASN A 183 -21.32 -15.31 -1.87
CA ASN A 183 -21.83 -14.00 -2.22
C ASN A 183 -22.68 -13.47 -1.06
N ALA A 184 -22.45 -12.21 -0.70
CA ALA A 184 -23.29 -11.46 0.22
C ALA A 184 -23.57 -10.08 -0.38
N SER A 185 -24.52 -9.35 0.19
CA SER A 185 -24.84 -8.00 -0.26
C SER A 185 -25.23 -7.11 0.91
N TYR A 186 -24.89 -5.84 0.78
CA TYR A 186 -25.31 -4.77 1.67
C TYR A 186 -26.24 -3.83 0.93
N PHE A 187 -27.30 -3.41 1.60
CA PHE A 187 -28.20 -2.39 1.11
C PHE A 187 -27.76 -1.03 1.62
N ALA A 188 -27.66 -0.05 0.72
CA ALA A 188 -27.37 1.34 1.05
C ALA A 188 -28.44 2.26 0.45
N LYS A 189 -28.98 3.18 1.24
CA LYS A 189 -29.97 4.16 0.79
C LYS A 189 -29.71 5.54 1.38
N ASN A 190 -29.73 6.52 0.51
CA ASN A 190 -29.72 7.93 0.88
C ASN A 190 -31.13 8.34 1.32
N LEU A 191 -31.29 8.69 2.60
CA LEU A 191 -32.54 9.20 3.17
C LEU A 191 -32.61 10.74 3.16
N SER A 192 -31.56 11.40 2.68
CA SER A 192 -31.53 12.86 2.56
C SER A 192 -32.17 13.35 1.25
N SER A 193 -32.56 14.61 1.23
CA SER A 193 -33.16 15.30 0.08
C SER A 193 -32.13 15.84 -0.91
N ARG A 194 -30.87 15.40 -0.82
CA ARG A 194 -29.74 15.95 -1.57
C ARG A 194 -28.76 14.85 -1.97
N ASP A 195 -28.01 15.11 -3.02
CA ASP A 195 -27.01 14.18 -3.50
C ASP A 195 -25.82 14.13 -2.52
N VAL A 196 -25.34 12.92 -2.29
CA VAL A 196 -24.34 12.63 -1.27
C VAL A 196 -23.40 11.54 -1.76
N VAL A 197 -22.17 11.63 -1.29
CA VAL A 197 -21.14 10.64 -1.59
C VAL A 197 -20.89 9.79 -0.35
N GLY A 198 -21.17 8.50 -0.49
CA GLY A 198 -20.94 7.51 0.56
C GLY A 198 -19.69 6.71 0.29
N GLN A 199 -18.98 6.33 1.36
CA GLN A 199 -17.91 5.34 1.28
C GLN A 199 -18.03 4.35 2.42
N ALA A 200 -18.14 3.07 2.09
CA ALA A 200 -18.09 1.98 3.06
C ALA A 200 -16.64 1.53 3.26
N VAL A 201 -16.18 1.39 4.50
CA VAL A 201 -14.84 0.93 4.85
C VAL A 201 -14.96 -0.35 5.68
N PRO A 202 -14.28 -1.45 5.29
CA PRO A 202 -14.42 -2.72 5.98
C PRO A 202 -13.49 -2.84 7.19
N SER A 203 -13.89 -3.65 8.16
CA SER A 203 -13.08 -4.17 9.25
C SER A 203 -13.42 -5.65 9.49
N LEU A 204 -12.45 -6.45 9.91
CA LEU A 204 -12.64 -7.86 10.25
C LEU A 204 -12.22 -8.14 11.69
N ALA A 205 -13.08 -8.88 12.40
CA ALA A 205 -12.79 -9.40 13.72
C ALA A 205 -12.94 -10.94 13.75
N PRO A 206 -12.05 -11.68 14.43
CA PRO A 206 -10.78 -11.21 14.99
C PRO A 206 -9.77 -10.83 13.88
N SER A 207 -8.82 -9.95 14.18
CA SER A 207 -7.81 -9.50 13.21
C SER A 207 -6.96 -10.64 12.63
N ALA A 208 -6.77 -11.73 13.39
CA ALA A 208 -6.11 -12.94 12.93
C ALA A 208 -6.81 -13.63 11.74
N ALA A 209 -8.14 -13.46 11.60
CA ALA A 209 -8.91 -14.00 10.49
C ALA A 209 -8.70 -13.21 9.19
N ALA A 210 -8.29 -11.95 9.27
CA ALA A 210 -8.18 -11.06 8.11
C ALA A 210 -7.19 -11.57 7.05
N LYS A 211 -6.14 -12.30 7.47
CA LYS A 211 -5.15 -12.90 6.55
C LYS A 211 -5.75 -14.00 5.67
N TYR A 212 -6.84 -14.63 6.10
CA TYR A 212 -7.45 -15.77 5.43
C TYR A 212 -8.76 -15.41 4.73
N PHE A 213 -9.19 -14.15 4.81
CA PHE A 213 -10.46 -13.71 4.25
C PHE A 213 -10.18 -12.83 3.02
N ASN A 214 -10.38 -13.40 1.83
CA ASN A 214 -10.13 -12.71 0.57
C ASN A 214 -11.45 -12.17 -0.01
N LYS A 215 -11.50 -10.87 -0.30
CA LYS A 215 -12.64 -10.20 -0.94
C LYS A 215 -12.32 -10.02 -2.41
N THR A 216 -13.07 -10.68 -3.28
CA THR A 216 -12.79 -10.71 -4.73
C THR A 216 -13.41 -9.54 -5.48
N GLU A 217 -14.36 -8.79 -4.89
CA GLU A 217 -14.99 -7.65 -5.55
C GLU A 217 -14.88 -6.35 -4.75
N CYS A 218 -14.01 -5.45 -5.25
CA CYS A 218 -13.64 -4.17 -4.66
C CYS A 218 -14.41 -2.97 -5.24
N PHE A 219 -15.49 -3.17 -6.00
CA PHE A 219 -16.21 -2.07 -6.63
C PHE A 219 -17.07 -1.26 -5.64
N CYS A 220 -17.48 -1.87 -4.54
CA CYS A 220 -18.37 -1.28 -3.53
C CYS A 220 -17.65 -0.41 -2.48
N PHE A 221 -16.32 -0.32 -2.50
CA PHE A 221 -15.52 0.39 -1.47
C PHE A 221 -14.92 1.71 -1.94
N THR A 222 -15.11 2.02 -3.21
CA THR A 222 -14.82 3.34 -3.77
C THR A 222 -15.94 4.29 -3.37
N ARG A 223 -15.68 5.60 -3.52
CA ARG A 223 -16.72 6.61 -3.32
C ARG A 223 -17.86 6.36 -4.30
N GLN A 224 -19.06 6.18 -3.77
CA GLN A 224 -20.27 5.97 -4.54
C GLN A 224 -21.16 7.20 -4.42
N GLU A 225 -21.64 7.71 -5.55
CA GLU A 225 -22.61 8.80 -5.60
C GLU A 225 -24.02 8.24 -5.48
N PHE A 226 -24.83 8.85 -4.60
CA PHE A 226 -26.24 8.55 -4.42
C PHE A 226 -27.05 9.82 -4.63
N GLU A 227 -28.05 9.72 -5.50
CA GLU A 227 -29.08 10.75 -5.67
C GLU A 227 -29.93 10.88 -4.40
N ALA A 228 -30.59 12.01 -4.21
CA ALA A 228 -31.61 12.19 -3.17
C ALA A 228 -32.63 11.03 -3.17
N GLY A 229 -32.77 10.30 -2.05
CA GLY A 229 -33.67 9.14 -1.95
C GLY A 229 -33.18 7.85 -2.64
N GLY A 230 -32.07 7.90 -3.36
CA GLY A 230 -31.54 6.79 -4.15
C GLY A 230 -31.01 5.64 -3.28
N SER A 231 -31.17 4.41 -3.77
CA SER A 231 -30.68 3.19 -3.13
C SER A 231 -29.81 2.35 -4.07
N ARG A 232 -28.92 1.55 -3.50
CA ARG A 232 -28.05 0.63 -4.23
C ARG A 232 -27.79 -0.62 -3.40
N ASP A 233 -27.89 -1.78 -4.06
CA ASP A 233 -27.35 -3.02 -3.52
C ASP A 233 -25.86 -3.12 -3.86
N MET A 234 -25.08 -3.41 -2.83
CA MET A 234 -23.62 -3.47 -2.87
C MET A 234 -23.20 -4.94 -2.69
N PRO A 235 -23.10 -5.71 -3.79
CA PRO A 235 -22.69 -7.10 -3.71
C PRO A 235 -21.22 -7.21 -3.33
N LEU A 236 -20.87 -8.28 -2.64
CA LEU A 236 -19.50 -8.66 -2.35
C LEU A 236 -19.36 -10.18 -2.50
N THR A 237 -18.27 -10.58 -3.14
CA THR A 237 -17.85 -11.97 -3.24
C THR A 237 -16.66 -12.17 -2.32
N PHE A 238 -16.65 -13.26 -1.57
CA PHE A 238 -15.56 -13.59 -0.66
C PHE A 238 -15.27 -15.08 -0.60
N ILE A 239 -14.06 -15.41 -0.15
CA ILE A 239 -13.60 -16.78 0.12
C ILE A 239 -12.77 -16.77 1.40
N ILE A 240 -12.90 -17.83 2.19
CA ILE A 240 -12.04 -18.09 3.35
C ILE A 240 -11.03 -19.16 2.99
N ASP A 241 -9.73 -18.88 3.16
CA ASP A 241 -8.65 -19.84 2.92
C ASP A 241 -8.74 -21.00 3.95
N PRO A 242 -8.70 -22.28 3.51
CA PRO A 242 -8.71 -23.44 4.41
C PRO A 242 -7.58 -23.49 5.44
N LYS A 243 -6.49 -22.74 5.24
CA LYS A 243 -5.40 -22.61 6.21
C LYS A 243 -5.76 -21.77 7.44
N ILE A 244 -6.98 -21.25 7.52
CA ILE A 244 -7.46 -20.50 8.69
C ILE A 244 -7.34 -21.38 9.96
N PRO A 245 -6.79 -20.88 11.08
CA PRO A 245 -6.60 -21.69 12.29
C PRO A 245 -7.92 -22.23 12.85
N GLU A 246 -7.95 -23.47 13.34
CA GLU A 246 -9.15 -24.14 13.90
C GLU A 246 -9.79 -23.41 15.09
N THR A 247 -9.00 -22.58 15.78
CA THR A 247 -9.48 -21.74 16.90
C THR A 247 -10.47 -20.66 16.46
N ILE A 248 -10.52 -20.33 15.16
CA ILE A 248 -11.42 -19.31 14.60
C ILE A 248 -12.66 -20.01 14.02
N GLN A 249 -13.78 -19.86 14.73
CA GLN A 249 -15.10 -20.39 14.33
C GLN A 249 -16.06 -19.30 13.86
N THR A 250 -15.82 -18.05 14.27
CA THR A 250 -16.66 -16.90 13.94
C THR A 250 -15.79 -15.78 13.38
N VAL A 251 -16.23 -15.19 12.27
CA VAL A 251 -15.59 -14.05 11.64
C VAL A 251 -16.64 -12.96 11.44
N THR A 252 -16.45 -11.81 12.05
CA THR A 252 -17.34 -10.67 11.88
C THR A 252 -16.76 -9.73 10.82
N LEU A 253 -17.45 -9.63 9.69
CA LEU A 253 -17.21 -8.63 8.66
C LEU A 253 -18.05 -7.39 8.97
N SER A 254 -17.41 -6.38 9.55
CA SER A 254 -18.02 -5.09 9.82
C SER A 254 -17.74 -4.10 8.69
N TYR A 255 -18.73 -3.32 8.28
CA TYR A 255 -18.54 -2.18 7.41
C TYR A 255 -18.97 -0.90 8.11
N THR A 256 -18.06 0.06 8.16
CA THR A 256 -18.37 1.42 8.62
C THR A 256 -18.63 2.31 7.42
N PHE A 257 -19.82 2.89 7.34
CA PHE A 257 -20.21 3.82 6.29
C PHE A 257 -19.89 5.26 6.71
N PHE A 258 -19.19 5.98 5.85
CA PHE A 258 -18.80 7.38 6.04
C PHE A 258 -19.47 8.28 5.00
N ASN A 259 -20.00 9.41 5.46
CA ASN A 259 -20.46 10.49 4.59
C ASN A 259 -19.28 11.35 4.17
N THR A 260 -18.92 11.30 2.88
CA THR A 260 -17.74 11.97 2.34
C THR A 260 -18.16 13.21 1.55
N ALA A 261 -18.67 14.21 2.28
CA ALA A 261 -19.05 15.53 1.78
C ALA A 261 -20.15 15.56 0.70
N ASP A 262 -20.75 16.74 0.61
CA ASP A 262 -21.84 17.06 -0.29
C ASP A 262 -21.33 17.13 -1.73
N LYS A 263 -22.03 16.51 -2.68
CA LYS A 263 -21.75 16.74 -4.10
C LYS A 263 -22.01 18.23 -4.35
N PRO A 264 -21.03 19.02 -4.82
CA PRO A 264 -21.28 20.42 -5.15
C PRO A 264 -22.36 20.47 -6.24
N ALA A 265 -23.37 21.31 -6.03
CA ALA A 265 -24.48 21.45 -6.97
C ALA A 265 -23.94 21.91 -8.34
N GLY A 266 -24.07 21.06 -9.35
CA GLY A 266 -23.77 21.37 -10.74
C GLY A 266 -22.37 20.99 -11.21
N SER A 267 -22.21 19.73 -11.64
CA SER A 267 -21.23 19.31 -12.66
C SER A 267 -21.81 18.18 -13.50
#